data_AF-A0A2N2FFE4-F1
#
_entry.id   AF-A0A2N2FFE4-F1
#
_cell.length_a   1.000
_cell.length_b   1.000
_cell.length_c   1.000
_cell.angle_alpha   90.00
_cell.angle_beta   90.00
_cell.angle_gamma   90.00
#
_symmetry.space_group_name_H-M   'P 1'
#
loop_
_entity.id
_entity.type
_entity.pdbx_description
1 polymer ?
#
loop_
_entity_poly.entity_id
_entity_poly.type
_entity_poly.pdbx_seq_one_letter_code
_entity_poly.pdbx_strand_id
1 'polypeptide(L)'
;MPRYTITVNGLELSFKTDADEKRIQAAQTLLEDRFSELSKDGRYISREKLLTLLALGIADDFLELRQRLEGLEARMQELLERQQ
;
A
#
# COMPACT_ATOMS: atom_id res chain seq x y z
N MET A 1 6.35 13.47 -13.70
CA MET A 1 5.07 13.29 -12.99
C MET A 1 3.85 13.66 -13.84
N PRO A 2 3.29 12.69 -14.57
CA PRO A 2 1.92 12.77 -15.09
C PRO A 2 0.89 13.04 -13.97
N ARG A 3 -0.23 13.67 -14.34
CA ARG A 3 -1.40 13.87 -13.48
C ARG A 3 -2.41 12.77 -13.76
N TYR A 4 -2.95 12.16 -12.71
CA TYR A 4 -3.98 11.14 -12.78
C TYR A 4 -5.21 11.58 -12.01
N THR A 5 -6.37 11.16 -12.50
CA THR A 5 -7.66 11.28 -11.82
C THR A 5 -8.26 9.88 -11.78
N ILE A 6 -8.47 9.36 -10.57
CA ILE A 6 -9.05 8.03 -10.35
C ILE A 6 -10.12 8.12 -9.26
N THR A 7 -11.02 7.15 -9.22
CA THR A 7 -12.01 7.03 -8.16
C THR A 7 -11.62 5.86 -7.25
N VAL A 8 -11.43 6.10 -5.95
CA VAL A 8 -11.13 5.04 -4.98
C VAL A 8 -12.23 5.02 -3.92
N ASN A 9 -12.89 3.88 -3.75
CA ASN A 9 -13.98 3.72 -2.78
C ASN A 9 -15.07 4.81 -2.89
N GLY A 10 -15.33 5.31 -4.10
CA GLY A 10 -16.30 6.39 -4.38
C GLY A 10 -15.80 7.82 -4.08
N LEU A 11 -14.49 8.02 -3.88
CA LEU A 11 -13.85 9.35 -3.84
C LEU A 11 -13.08 9.58 -5.12
N GLU A 12 -13.39 10.65 -5.84
CA GLU A 12 -12.55 11.11 -6.95
C GLU A 12 -11.31 11.83 -6.40
N LEU A 13 -10.13 11.36 -6.81
CA LEU A 13 -8.85 11.86 -6.37
C LEU A 13 -8.01 12.25 -7.58
N SER A 14 -7.47 13.47 -7.55
CA SER A 14 -6.55 13.97 -8.57
C SER A 14 -5.18 14.24 -7.98
N PHE A 15 -4.15 13.55 -8.48
CA PHE A 15 -2.79 13.64 -7.94
C PHE A 15 -1.72 13.53 -9.03
N LYS A 16 -0.46 13.83 -8.67
CA LYS A 16 0.71 13.72 -9.53
C LYS A 16 1.63 12.62 -8.99
N THR A 17 2.12 11.75 -9.86
CA THR A 17 3.05 10.67 -9.48
C THR A 17 3.92 10.29 -10.68
N ASP A 18 5.07 9.65 -10.42
CA ASP A 18 5.89 9.00 -11.44
C ASP A 18 5.54 7.51 -11.60
N ALA A 19 4.50 7.03 -10.91
CA ALA A 19 3.94 5.72 -11.18
C ALA A 19 3.36 5.64 -12.59
N ASP A 20 3.58 4.50 -13.23
CA ASP A 20 2.85 4.14 -14.43
C ASP A 20 1.39 3.80 -14.10
N GLU A 21 0.57 3.74 -15.13
CA GLU A 21 -0.86 3.47 -15.00
C GLU A 21 -1.13 2.10 -14.36
N LYS A 22 -0.34 1.08 -14.69
CA LYS A 22 -0.48 -0.27 -14.13
C LYS A 22 -0.31 -0.28 -12.62
N ARG A 23 0.72 0.40 -12.11
CA ARG A 23 0.97 0.51 -10.67
C ARG A 23 -0.13 1.29 -9.96
N ILE A 24 -0.70 2.30 -10.61
CA ILE A 24 -1.83 3.07 -10.07
C ILE A 24 -3.09 2.20 -10.00
N GLN A 25 -3.41 1.46 -11.05
CA GLN A 25 -4.54 0.52 -11.07
C GLN A 25 -4.38 -0.57 -10.00
N ALA A 26 -3.19 -1.15 -9.87
CA ALA A 26 -2.91 -2.13 -8.82
C ALA A 26 -3.09 -1.55 -7.40
N ALA A 27 -2.64 -0.31 -7.17
CA ALA A 27 -2.85 0.37 -5.90
C ALA A 27 -4.33 0.66 -5.62
N GLN A 28 -5.11 1.02 -6.64
CA GLN A 28 -6.55 1.21 -6.53
C GLN A 28 -7.25 -0.10 -6.15
N THR A 29 -7.00 -1.19 -6.88
CA THR A 29 -7.60 -2.50 -6.59
C THR A 29 -7.27 -2.96 -5.17
N LEU A 30 -6.00 -2.82 -4.74
CA LEU A 30 -5.60 -3.16 -3.38
C LEU A 30 -6.38 -2.37 -2.30
N LEU A 31 -6.58 -1.06 -2.51
CA LEU A 31 -7.33 -0.22 -1.56
C LEU A 31 -8.82 -0.57 -1.53
N GLU A 32 -9.42 -0.90 -2.67
CA GLU A 32 -10.83 -1.28 -2.77
C GLU A 32 -11.09 -2.65 -2.12
N ASP A 33 -10.22 -3.63 -2.36
CA ASP A 33 -10.32 -4.97 -1.77
C ASP A 33 -10.22 -4.89 -0.24
N ARG A 34 -9.19 -4.21 0.29
CA ARG A 34 -9.03 -4.07 1.75
C ARG A 34 -10.12 -3.24 2.40
N PHE A 35 -10.63 -2.21 1.72
CA PHE A 35 -11.77 -1.46 2.23
C PHE A 35 -13.04 -2.33 2.27
N SER A 36 -13.25 -3.17 1.26
CA SER A 36 -14.35 -4.15 1.24
C SER A 36 -14.25 -5.12 2.41
N GLU A 37 -13.06 -5.64 2.70
CA GLU A 37 -12.83 -6.52 3.85
C GLU A 37 -13.11 -5.82 5.18
N LEU A 38 -12.54 -4.63 5.39
CA LEU A 38 -12.75 -3.85 6.61
C LEU A 38 -14.23 -3.45 6.83
N SER A 39 -14.95 -3.18 5.74
CA SER A 39 -16.37 -2.80 5.81
C SER A 39 -17.32 -3.96 6.12
N LYS A 40 -16.94 -5.22 5.83
CA LYS A 40 -17.74 -6.41 6.17
C LYS A 40 -17.86 -6.61 7.68
N ASP A 41 -16.79 -6.36 8.43
CA ASP A 41 -16.76 -6.52 9.89
C ASP A 41 -17.25 -5.25 10.63
N GLY A 42 -17.20 -4.10 9.95
CA GLY A 42 -17.41 -2.77 10.53
C GLY A 42 -18.85 -2.26 10.53
N ARG A 43 -19.84 -3.06 10.97
CA ARG A 43 -21.29 -2.68 10.93
C ARG A 43 -21.63 -1.36 11.70
N TYR A 44 -20.70 -0.81 12.49
CA TYR A 44 -20.86 0.44 13.24
C TYR A 44 -19.68 1.43 13.11
N ILE A 45 -18.78 1.26 12.14
CA ILE A 45 -17.61 2.14 11.96
C ILE A 45 -17.91 3.18 10.88
N SER A 46 -17.63 4.46 11.15
CA SER A 46 -17.77 5.51 10.15
C SER A 46 -16.77 5.34 9.01
N ARG A 47 -17.11 5.80 7.81
CA ARG A 47 -16.21 5.75 6.64
C ARG A 47 -14.85 6.40 6.91
N GLU A 48 -14.81 7.54 7.61
CA GLU A 48 -13.55 8.18 8.02
C GLU A 48 -12.70 7.24 8.87
N LYS A 49 -13.28 6.59 9.89
CA LYS A 49 -12.54 5.65 10.73
C LYS A 49 -12.05 4.44 9.93
N LEU A 50 -12.86 3.92 9.00
CA LEU A 50 -12.44 2.84 8.10
C LEU A 50 -11.26 3.26 7.21
N LEU A 51 -11.30 4.47 6.64
CA LEU A 51 -10.21 5.00 5.83
C LEU A 51 -8.94 5.23 6.65
N THR A 52 -9.06 5.70 7.89
CA THR A 52 -7.91 5.82 8.82
C THR A 52 -7.32 4.46 9.18
N LEU A 53 -8.15 3.45 9.43
CA LEU A 53 -7.69 2.07 9.68
C LEU A 53 -7.00 1.48 8.44
N LEU A 54 -7.55 1.72 7.25
CA LEU A 54 -6.94 1.31 5.99
C LEU A 54 -5.57 1.97 5.80
N ALA A 55 -5.48 3.29 6.02
CA ALA A 55 -4.21 4.01 5.92
C ALA A 55 -3.16 3.48 6.92
N LEU A 56 -3.59 3.17 8.15
CA LEU A 56 -2.71 2.59 9.17
C LEU A 56 -2.22 1.20 8.75
N GLY A 57 -3.11 0.34 8.25
CA GLY A 57 -2.74 -1.00 7.79
C GLY A 57 -1.76 -0.98 6.61
N ILE A 58 -1.96 -0.09 5.64
CA ILE A 58 -1.02 0.06 4.51
C ILE A 58 0.33 0.61 4.98
N ALA A 59 0.35 1.52 5.96
CA ALA A 59 1.60 2.01 6.53
C ALA A 59 2.37 0.92 7.27
N ASP A 60 1.67 0.07 8.02
CA ASP A 60 2.26 -1.08 8.71
C ASP A 60 2.84 -2.10 7.72
N ASP A 61 2.07 -2.49 6.71
CA ASP A 61 2.53 -3.39 5.63
C ASP A 61 3.78 -2.83 4.93
N PHE A 62 3.82 -1.51 4.69
CA PHE A 62 4.98 -0.84 4.10
C PHE A 62 6.22 -0.91 5.00
N LEU A 63 6.05 -0.70 6.31
CA LEU A 63 7.15 -0.82 7.28
C LEU A 63 7.67 -2.26 7.35
N GLU A 64 6.77 -3.24 7.36
CA GLU A 64 7.15 -4.66 7.36
C GLU A 64 7.92 -5.03 6.09
N LEU A 65 7.44 -4.60 4.92
CA LEU A 65 8.13 -4.85 3.64
C LEU A 65 9.53 -4.23 3.61
N ARG A 66 9.69 -3.02 4.13
CA ARG A 66 10.99 -2.37 4.25
C ARG A 66 11.94 -3.15 5.14
N GLN A 67 11.47 -3.58 6.32
CA GLN A 67 12.29 -4.37 7.24
C GLN A 67 12.71 -5.71 6.61
N ARG A 68 11.82 -6.36 5.86
CA ARG A 68 12.14 -7.60 5.13
C ARG A 68 13.18 -7.36 4.03
N LEU A 69 13.10 -6.26 3.31
CA LEU A 69 14.09 -5.88 2.29
C LEU A 69 15.47 -5.64 2.92
N GLU A 70 15.55 -4.84 3.98
CA GLU A 70 16.79 -4.58 4.71
C GLU A 70 17.41 -5.89 5.25
N GLY A 71 16.58 -6.80 5.76
CA GLY A 71 17.03 -8.12 6.22
C GLY A 71 17.54 -9.02 5.09
N LEU A 72 16.94 -8.95 3.89
CA LEU A 72 17.41 -9.69 2.72
C LEU A 72 18.73 -9.14 2.19
N GLU A 73 18.86 -7.81 2.12
CA GLU A 73 20.10 -7.13 1.71
C GLU A 73 21.26 -7.48 2.64
N ALA A 74 21.05 -7.46 3.96
CA ALA A 74 22.05 -7.88 4.94
C ALA A 74 22.49 -9.34 4.74
N ARG A 75 21.53 -10.26 4.53
CA ARG A 75 21.85 -11.68 4.27
C ARG A 75 22.63 -11.88 2.97
N MET A 76 22.31 -11.11 1.93
CA MET A 76 23.06 -11.16 0.67
C MET A 76 24.50 -10.68 0.87
N GLN A 77 24.70 -9.60 1.63
CA GLN A 77 26.04 -9.12 1.98
C GLN A 77 26.83 -10.17 2.76
N GLU A 78 26.24 -10.78 3.79
CA GLU A 78 26.90 -11.85 4.56
C GLU A 78 27.33 -13.04 3.66
N LEU A 79 26.49 -13.42 2.69
CA LEU A 79 26.81 -14.49 1.75
C LEU A 79 27.94 -14.12 0.79
N LEU A 80 27.98 -12.87 0.32
CA LEU A 80 29.06 -12.36 -0.54
C LEU A 80 30.39 -12.30 0.22
N GLU A 81 30.38 -11.84 1.47
CA GLU A 81 31.58 -11.79 2.33
C GLU A 81 32.12 -13.19 2.63
N ARG A 82 31.26 -14.21 2.73
CA ARG A 82 31.67 -15.61 2.95
C ARG A 82 32.26 -16.29 1.71
N GLN A 83 32.11 -15.71 0.53
CA GLN A 83 32.70 -16.24 -0.72
C GLN A 83 34.00 -15.53 -1.13
N GLN A 84 34.47 -14.56 -0.35
CA GLN A 84 35.78 -13.91 -0.49
C GLN A 84 36.75 -14.45 0.57
#